data_AF-A0AA43BH10-F1
#
_entry.id   AF-A0AA43BH10-F1
#
_cell.length_a   1.000
_cell.length_b   1.000
_cell.length_c   1.000
_cell.angle_alpha   90.00
_cell.angle_beta   90.00
_cell.angle_gamma   90.00
#
_symmetry.space_group_name_H-M   'P 1'
#
loop_
_entity.id
_entity.type
_entity.pdbx_description
1 polymer ?
#
loop_
_entity_poly.entity_id
_entity_poly.type
_entity_poly.pdbx_seq_one_letter_code
_entity_poly.pdbx_strand_id
1 'polypeptide(L)'
;MTDNLSLLSRKDLIEKLAAIEHERWAHWQSYLHEQCVRQEDGSLIIPAKLAERWEKQIATPYTSLSDEEKNSDREQVYRYLPVIESELSSDWR
;
A
#
# COMPACT_ATOMS: atom_id res chain seq x y z
N MET A 1 -5.51 8.75 -34.87
CA MET A 1 -5.83 9.68 -33.76
C MET A 1 -6.46 8.97 -32.56
N THR A 2 -6.20 7.67 -32.36
CA THR A 2 -6.83 6.85 -31.31
C THR A 2 -5.91 6.48 -30.14
N ASP A 3 -4.60 6.70 -30.25
CA ASP A 3 -3.65 6.32 -29.18
C ASP A 3 -3.52 7.35 -28.05
N ASN A 4 -3.66 8.65 -28.32
CA ASN A 4 -3.44 9.65 -27.28
C ASN A 4 -4.59 9.72 -26.25
N LEU A 5 -5.84 9.43 -26.64
CA LEU A 5 -6.97 9.42 -25.71
C LEU A 5 -6.90 8.23 -24.73
N SER A 6 -6.49 7.05 -25.22
CA SER A 6 -6.26 5.84 -24.40
C SER A 6 -5.03 5.96 -23.50
N LEU A 7 -3.98 6.67 -23.95
CA LEU A 7 -2.81 6.95 -23.12
C LEU A 7 -3.10 8.01 -22.04
N LEU A 8 -3.97 8.99 -22.32
CA LEU A 8 -4.44 9.95 -21.33
C LEU A 8 -5.23 9.24 -20.22
N SER A 9 -6.20 8.37 -20.56
CA SER A 9 -6.94 7.61 -19.54
C SER A 9 -6.06 6.67 -18.73
N ARG A 10 -5.06 6.02 -19.36
CA ARG A 10 -4.11 5.15 -18.66
C ARG A 10 -3.22 5.93 -17.68
N LYS A 11 -2.73 7.10 -18.09
CA LYS A 11 -1.93 7.97 -17.20
C LYS A 11 -2.77 8.45 -16.02
N ASP A 12 -4.00 8.91 -16.27
CA ASP A 12 -4.89 9.38 -15.22
C ASP A 12 -5.24 8.26 -14.23
N LEU A 13 -5.47 7.03 -14.73
CA LEU A 13 -5.65 5.85 -13.88
C LEU A 13 -4.41 5.53 -13.06
N ILE A 14 -3.22 5.57 -13.66
CA ILE A 14 -1.96 5.36 -12.94
C ILE A 14 -1.80 6.40 -11.83
N GLU A 15 -2.07 7.68 -12.08
CA GLU A 15 -1.98 8.74 -11.07
C GLU A 15 -2.97 8.53 -9.92
N LYS A 16 -4.22 8.14 -10.21
CA LYS A 16 -5.21 7.80 -9.17
C LYS A 16 -4.75 6.62 -8.30
N LEU A 17 -4.24 5.56 -8.92
CA LEU A 17 -3.74 4.38 -8.19
C LEU A 17 -2.44 4.69 -7.42
N ALA A 18 -1.57 5.52 -7.98
CA ALA A 18 -0.34 5.98 -7.33
C ALA A 18 -0.63 6.86 -6.11
N ALA A 19 -1.68 7.69 -6.16
CA ALA A 19 -2.12 8.46 -4.99
C ALA A 19 -2.53 7.52 -3.83
N ILE A 20 -3.30 6.47 -4.12
CA ILE A 20 -3.70 5.47 -3.11
C ILE A 20 -2.46 4.71 -2.58
N GLU A 21 -1.54 4.32 -3.46
CA GLU A 21 -0.29 3.68 -3.08
C GLU A 21 0.57 4.56 -2.16
N HIS A 22 0.64 5.85 -2.46
CA HIS A 22 1.38 6.81 -1.64
C HIS A 22 0.76 6.96 -0.25
N GLU A 23 -0.57 7.07 -0.16
CA GLU A 23 -1.27 7.12 1.13
C GLU A 23 -1.04 5.84 1.95
N ARG A 24 -1.10 4.67 1.32
CA ARG A 24 -0.80 3.38 1.96
C ARG A 24 0.64 3.36 2.49
N TRP A 25 1.61 3.74 1.66
CA TRP A 25 3.02 3.82 2.05
C TRP A 25 3.23 4.79 3.23
N ALA A 26 2.66 5.99 3.14
CA ALA A 26 2.79 7.01 4.18
C ALA A 26 2.19 6.54 5.51
N HIS A 27 1.04 5.85 5.47
CA HIS A 27 0.41 5.28 6.64
C HIS A 27 1.30 4.21 7.31
N TRP A 28 1.81 3.24 6.54
CA TRP A 28 2.70 2.21 7.07
C TRP A 28 4.03 2.76 7.60
N GLN A 29 4.62 3.73 6.91
CA GLN A 29 5.83 4.43 7.37
C GLN A 29 5.58 5.16 8.68
N SER A 30 4.45 5.88 8.79
CA SER A 30 4.08 6.59 10.01
C SER A 30 3.87 5.61 11.16
N TYR A 31 3.13 4.52 10.94
CA TYR A 31 2.93 3.47 11.95
C TYR A 31 4.26 2.87 12.41
N LEU A 32 5.17 2.53 11.49
CA LEU A 32 6.50 2.01 11.83
C LEU A 32 7.27 3.01 12.68
N HIS A 33 7.31 4.28 12.27
CA HIS A 33 8.00 5.34 13.00
C HIS A 33 7.41 5.58 14.39
N GLU A 34 6.09 5.47 14.56
CA GLU A 34 5.42 5.56 15.88
C GLU A 34 5.84 4.45 16.84
N GLN A 35 6.22 3.29 16.31
CA GLN A 35 6.75 2.19 17.14
C GLN A 35 8.25 2.31 17.45
N CYS A 36 8.96 3.26 16.83
CA CYS A 36 10.39 3.45 17.02
C CYS A 36 10.71 4.36 18.21
N VAL A 37 11.90 4.17 18.78
CA VAL A 37 12.47 5.11 19.74
C VAL A 37 13.27 6.16 18.99
N ARG A 38 12.78 7.41 19.00
CA ARG A 38 13.48 8.55 18.40
C ARG A 38 14.66 8.98 19.27
N GLN A 39 15.84 9.10 18.66
CA GLN A 39 17.07 9.57 19.29
C GLN A 39 17.22 11.10 19.14
N GLU A 40 18.18 11.67 19.87
CA GLU A 40 18.48 13.11 19.84
C GLU A 40 18.92 13.60 18.44
N ASP A 41 19.63 12.76 17.68
CA ASP A 41 20.07 13.06 16.31
C ASP A 41 18.96 12.89 15.25
N GLY A 42 17.74 12.53 15.69
CA GLY A 42 16.59 12.29 14.84
C GLY A 42 16.50 10.88 14.26
N SER A 43 17.49 10.01 14.50
CA SER A 43 17.44 8.60 14.10
C SER A 43 16.33 7.85 14.83
N LEU A 44 15.87 6.77 14.22
CA LEU A 44 14.81 5.90 14.75
C LEU A 44 15.38 4.52 15.06
N ILE A 45 15.29 4.11 16.32
CA ILE A 45 15.67 2.75 16.74
C ILE A 45 14.40 1.90 16.80
N ILE A 46 14.34 0.87 15.95
CA ILE A 46 13.26 -0.11 15.99
C ILE A 46 13.51 -1.06 17.19
N PRO A 47 12.54 -1.26 18.09
CA PRO A 47 12.65 -2.27 19.13
C PRO A 47 12.91 -3.67 18.54
N ALA A 48 13.88 -4.41 19.08
CA ALA A 48 14.34 -5.69 18.53
C ALA A 48 13.19 -6.70 18.28
N LYS A 49 12.22 -6.77 19.20
CA LYS A 49 11.04 -7.65 19.07
C LYS A 49 10.17 -7.28 17.85
N LEU A 50 10.04 -6.00 17.54
CA LEU A 50 9.27 -5.54 16.38
C LEU A 50 10.04 -5.79 15.08
N ALA A 51 11.34 -5.51 15.08
CA ALA A 51 12.21 -5.87 13.96
C ALA A 51 12.12 -7.37 13.64
N GLU A 52 12.29 -8.24 14.63
CA GLU A 52 12.17 -9.69 14.47
C GLU A 52 10.78 -10.11 13.94
N ARG A 53 9.71 -9.51 14.48
CA ARG A 53 8.35 -9.80 14.04
C ARG A 53 8.15 -9.42 12.57
N TRP A 54 8.53 -8.21 12.18
CA TRP A 54 8.33 -7.74 10.81
C TRP A 54 9.21 -8.49 9.82
N GLU A 55 10.46 -8.81 10.16
CA GLU A 55 11.32 -9.67 9.34
C GLU A 55 10.68 -11.05 9.09
N LYS A 56 10.09 -11.67 10.11
CA LYS A 56 9.34 -12.93 9.94
C LYS A 56 8.14 -12.76 9.02
N GLN A 57 7.36 -11.69 9.18
CA GLN A 57 6.20 -11.40 8.33
C GLN A 57 6.62 -11.19 6.87
N ILE A 58 7.66 -10.40 6.63
CA ILE A 58 8.24 -10.14 5.30
C ILE A 58 8.73 -11.44 4.65
N ALA A 59 9.37 -12.32 5.42
CA ALA A 59 9.86 -13.60 4.92
C ALA A 59 8.75 -14.66 4.72
N THR A 60 7.55 -14.43 5.25
CA THR A 60 6.43 -15.38 5.19
C THR A 60 5.60 -15.13 3.93
N PRO A 61 5.44 -16.11 3.02
CA PRO A 61 4.56 -15.96 1.87
C PRO A 61 3.12 -15.68 2.31
N TYR A 62 2.39 -14.87 1.53
CA TYR A 62 1.00 -14.51 1.84
C TYR A 62 0.12 -15.73 2.16
N THR A 63 0.26 -16.83 1.42
CA THR A 63 -0.52 -18.06 1.66
C THR A 63 -0.31 -18.66 3.05
N SER A 64 0.87 -18.43 3.65
CA SER A 64 1.29 -18.91 4.96
C SER A 64 1.08 -17.90 6.10
N LEU A 65 0.62 -16.68 5.80
CA LEU A 65 0.25 -15.70 6.83
C LEU A 65 -1.00 -16.13 7.61
N SER A 66 -1.13 -15.63 8.84
CA SER A 66 -2.37 -15.78 9.62
C SER A 66 -3.53 -15.05 8.95
N ASP A 67 -4.77 -15.40 9.30
CA ASP A 67 -5.94 -14.73 8.72
C ASP A 67 -6.01 -13.26 9.10
N GLU A 68 -5.55 -12.89 10.31
CA GLU A 68 -5.43 -11.51 10.76
C GLU A 68 -4.42 -10.72 9.93
N GLU A 69 -3.25 -11.31 9.65
CA GLU A 69 -2.21 -10.69 8.82
C GLU A 69 -2.72 -10.49 7.38
N LYS A 70 -3.33 -11.53 6.80
CA LYS A 70 -3.99 -11.43 5.49
C LYS A 70 -5.12 -10.41 5.48
N ASN A 71 -5.83 -10.22 6.59
CA ASN A 71 -6.90 -9.23 6.66
C ASN A 71 -6.33 -7.81 6.53
N SER A 72 -5.18 -7.53 7.15
CA SER A 72 -4.50 -6.24 6.99
C SER A 72 -4.10 -5.98 5.53
N ASP A 73 -3.60 -6.99 4.81
CA ASP A 73 -3.28 -6.88 3.38
C ASP A 73 -4.53 -6.62 2.54
N ARG A 74 -5.62 -7.37 2.80
CA ARG A 74 -6.90 -7.22 2.08
C ARG A 74 -7.52 -5.83 2.30
N GLU A 75 -7.46 -5.30 3.52
CA GLU A 75 -7.93 -3.95 3.82
C GLU A 75 -7.23 -2.87 2.99
N GLN A 76 -5.94 -3.05 2.69
CA GLN A 76 -5.24 -2.15 1.78
C GLN A 76 -5.73 -2.32 0.33
N VAL A 77 -5.90 -3.55 -0.14
CA VAL A 77 -6.41 -3.83 -1.50
C VAL A 77 -7.81 -3.24 -1.72
N TYR A 78 -8.69 -3.31 -0.72
CA TYR A 78 -10.04 -2.76 -0.81
C TYR A 78 -10.09 -1.25 -1.08
N ARG A 79 -9.00 -0.51 -0.85
CA ARG A 79 -8.90 0.92 -1.18
C ARG A 79 -8.75 1.17 -2.68
N TYR A 80 -8.20 0.22 -3.42
CA TYR A 80 -8.00 0.33 -4.87
C TYR A 80 -9.25 -0.07 -5.66
N LEU A 81 -10.02 -1.03 -5.14
CA LEU A 81 -11.15 -1.62 -5.88
C LEU A 81 -12.17 -0.60 -6.40
N PRO A 82 -12.63 0.40 -5.62
CA PRO A 82 -13.61 1.36 -6.13
C PRO A 82 -13.11 2.17 -7.33
N VAL A 83 -11.82 2.50 -7.36
CA VAL A 83 -11.21 3.22 -8.48
C VAL A 83 -11.13 2.32 -9.71
N ILE A 84 -10.67 1.08 -9.53
CA ILE A 84 -10.58 0.11 -10.62
C ILE A 84 -11.97 -0.20 -11.19
N GLU A 85 -12.96 -0.45 -10.34
CA GLU A 85 -14.35 -0.72 -10.73
C GLU A 85 -14.98 0.48 -11.46
N SER A 86 -14.71 1.72 -11.02
CA SER A 86 -15.18 2.93 -11.69
C SER A 86 -14.64 3.06 -13.11
N GLU A 87 -13.39 2.67 -13.35
CA GLU A 87 -12.77 2.79 -14.68
C GLU A 87 -13.26 1.65 -15.60
N LEU A 88 -13.33 0.42 -15.10
CA LEU A 88 -13.89 -0.71 -15.84
C LEU A 88 -15.38 -0.52 -16.18
N SER A 89 -16.12 0.18 -15.33
CA SER A 89 -17.52 0.56 -15.58
C SER A 89 -17.67 1.86 -16.38
N SER A 90 -16.60 2.56 -16.72
CA SER A 90 -16.65 3.70 -17.65
C SER A 90 -16.49 3.26 -19.10
N ASP A 91 -15.91 2.07 -19.35
CA ASP A 91 -15.70 1.48 -20.67
C ASP A 91 -16.98 0.90 -21.34
N TRP A 92 -18.16 0.92 -20.68
CA TRP A 92 -19.44 0.49 -21.29
C TRP A 92 -20.34 1.63 -21.80
N ARG A 93 -19.90 2.90 -21.71
CA ARG A 93 -20.61 4.08 -22.26
C ARG A 93 -19.91 4.64 -23.48
#